data_AF-A0A7N0VG43-F1
#
_entry.id   AF-A0A7N0VG43-F1
#
_cell.length_a   1.000
_cell.length_b   1.000
_cell.length_c   1.000
_cell.angle_alpha   90.00
_cell.angle_beta   90.00
_cell.angle_gamma   90.00
#
_symmetry.space_group_name_H-M   'P 1'
#
loop_
_entity.id
_entity.type
_entity.pdbx_description
1 polymer ?
#
loop_
_entity_poly.entity_id
_entity_poly.type
_entity_poly.pdbx_seq_one_letter_code
_entity_poly.pdbx_strand_id
1 'polypeptide(L)'
;MKQTKRLPLRSFFLLCAHVILFMEKAESGSVNGSANVLSLDAVRDTLIRLEDTIVFSLIERAKYPINSAMYNESAGLVAGHHGSFIKFFVKRTEALHAQAGRYGSEEENAFFPGSLSCSLVSSRPSTNVLHPVAKIVNLNKDIWDMYINQLLPLITAGGDDGNYALAAAADLACLQAISRRIHYGKFVAEVKFLDDSPEYTRLIRARVCITS
;
A
#
# COMPACT_ATOMS: atom_id res chain seq x y z
N MET A 1 -19.06 23.21 24.56
CA MET A 1 -19.38 21.96 23.80
C MET A 1 -19.59 22.31 22.34
N LYS A 2 -18.60 22.05 21.46
CA LYS A 2 -18.77 22.23 20.01
C LYS A 2 -19.19 20.89 19.40
N GLN A 3 -20.37 20.87 18.78
CA GLN A 3 -20.88 19.73 18.01
C GLN A 3 -20.05 19.57 16.72
N THR A 4 -19.38 18.44 16.58
CA THR A 4 -18.80 17.98 15.32
C THR A 4 -19.91 17.32 14.49
N LYS A 5 -20.35 17.99 13.42
CA LYS A 5 -21.32 17.44 12.47
C LYS A 5 -20.68 16.25 11.73
N ARG A 6 -21.19 15.04 11.96
CA ARG A 6 -20.87 13.84 11.16
C ARG A 6 -21.46 14.00 9.77
N LEU A 7 -20.65 13.80 8.72
CA LEU A 7 -21.17 13.67 7.36
C LEU A 7 -21.99 12.37 7.24
N PRO A 8 -23.15 12.38 6.56
CA PRO A 8 -24.02 11.22 6.48
C PRO A 8 -23.46 10.15 5.52
N LEU A 9 -23.56 8.89 5.96
CA LEU A 9 -23.12 7.65 5.31
C LEU A 9 -23.59 7.45 3.84
N ARG A 10 -24.56 8.25 3.39
CA ARG A 10 -25.05 8.27 2.00
C ARG A 10 -24.06 8.87 1.00
N SER A 11 -23.17 9.77 1.43
CA SER A 11 -22.14 10.34 0.54
C SER A 11 -21.02 9.36 0.19
N PHE A 12 -20.82 8.30 0.98
CA PHE A 12 -19.80 7.29 0.72
C PHE A 12 -20.24 6.29 -0.36
N PHE A 13 -21.51 5.87 -0.32
CA PHE A 13 -22.08 4.95 -1.32
C PHE A 13 -22.23 5.58 -2.71
N LEU A 14 -22.47 6.89 -2.79
CA LEU A 14 -22.52 7.62 -4.07
C LEU A 14 -21.15 7.75 -4.74
N LEU A 15 -20.06 7.76 -3.96
CA LEU A 15 -18.69 7.77 -4.49
C LEU A 15 -18.34 6.42 -5.14
N CYS A 16 -18.76 5.31 -4.54
CA CYS A 16 -18.57 3.97 -5.10
C CYS A 16 -19.39 3.73 -6.38
N ALA A 17 -20.61 4.26 -6.48
CA ALA A 17 -21.44 4.08 -7.67
C ALA A 17 -20.95 4.92 -8.89
N HIS A 18 -20.29 6.06 -8.67
CA HIS A 18 -19.75 6.88 -9.76
C HIS A 18 -18.50 6.29 -10.41
N VAL A 19 -17.71 5.50 -9.68
CA VAL A 19 -16.53 4.82 -10.23
C VAL A 19 -16.92 3.61 -11.09
N ILE A 20 -18.07 2.98 -10.80
CA ILE A 20 -18.55 1.79 -11.53
C ILE A 20 -19.16 2.12 -12.91
N LEU A 21 -19.68 3.34 -13.13
CA LEU A 21 -20.38 3.70 -14.37
C LEU A 21 -19.50 4.34 -15.46
N PHE A 22 -18.21 4.59 -15.22
CA PHE A 22 -17.36 5.34 -16.16
C PHE A 22 -16.52 4.46 -17.12
N MET A 23 -16.69 3.13 -17.12
CA MET A 23 -15.79 2.20 -17.83
C MET A 23 -16.49 1.43 -18.96
N GLU A 24 -17.27 2.11 -19.79
CA GLU A 24 -17.68 1.57 -21.11
C GLU A 24 -17.24 2.53 -22.22
N LYS A 25 -15.98 2.42 -22.68
CA LYS A 25 -15.63 2.42 -24.12
C LYS A 25 -14.15 2.08 -24.44
N ALA A 26 -14.00 1.00 -25.21
CA ALA A 26 -13.13 0.74 -26.37
C ALA A 26 -11.58 0.84 -26.32
N GLU A 27 -10.98 -0.35 -26.43
CA GLU A 27 -10.07 -0.87 -27.48
C GLU A 27 -8.79 -0.14 -28.00
N SER A 28 -7.69 -0.89 -27.83
CA SER A 28 -6.63 -1.28 -28.80
C SER A 28 -5.45 -0.34 -29.08
N GLY A 29 -4.22 -0.90 -29.04
CA GLY A 29 -3.05 -0.28 -29.69
C GLY A 29 -1.64 -0.76 -29.25
N SER A 30 -1.15 -1.80 -29.94
CA SER A 30 0.26 -2.12 -30.33
C SER A 30 1.46 -1.86 -29.39
N VAL A 31 2.20 -2.94 -29.11
CA VAL A 31 3.52 -2.98 -28.46
C VAL A 31 4.64 -2.64 -29.46
N ASN A 32 5.59 -1.78 -29.06
CA ASN A 32 6.96 -1.75 -29.61
C ASN A 32 7.98 -1.21 -28.59
N GLY A 33 9.21 -1.72 -28.69
CA GLY A 33 10.22 -1.78 -27.62
C GLY A 33 11.01 -0.52 -27.29
N SER A 34 11.56 -0.57 -26.06
CA SER A 34 12.79 0.08 -25.54
C SER A 34 12.85 1.59 -25.28
N ALA A 35 11.74 2.29 -25.06
CA ALA A 35 11.74 3.60 -24.39
C ALA A 35 10.48 3.90 -23.54
N ASN A 36 9.67 2.88 -23.22
CA ASN A 36 8.30 3.07 -22.73
C ASN A 36 8.01 2.32 -21.42
N VAL A 37 8.99 2.18 -20.53
CA VAL A 37 8.79 1.50 -19.23
C VAL A 37 7.90 2.34 -18.29
N LEU A 38 7.82 3.65 -18.51
CA LEU A 38 6.96 4.56 -17.76
C LEU A 38 6.12 5.46 -18.69
N SER A 39 5.11 4.91 -19.34
CA SER A 39 4.07 5.75 -19.96
C SER A 39 2.98 6.08 -18.93
N LEU A 40 2.30 7.22 -19.13
CA LEU A 40 1.12 7.57 -18.33
C LEU A 40 0.04 6.48 -18.38
N ASP A 41 -0.11 5.82 -19.53
CA ASP A 41 -1.09 4.74 -19.70
C ASP A 41 -0.68 3.49 -18.92
N ALA A 42 0.60 3.08 -18.95
CA ALA A 42 1.09 1.95 -18.16
C ALA A 42 0.99 2.20 -16.66
N VAL A 43 1.23 3.44 -16.23
CA VAL A 43 1.02 3.87 -14.83
C VAL A 43 -0.46 3.78 -14.49
N ARG A 44 -1.36 4.27 -15.35
CA ARG A 44 -2.82 4.20 -15.14
C ARG A 44 -3.28 2.75 -14.99
N ASP A 45 -2.88 1.87 -15.89
CA ASP A 45 -3.24 0.44 -15.86
C ASP A 45 -2.74 -0.24 -14.58
N THR A 46 -1.54 0.10 -14.14
CA THR A 46 -0.98 -0.43 -12.89
C THR A 46 -1.78 0.07 -11.68
N LEU A 47 -2.14 1.37 -11.65
CA LEU A 47 -2.93 1.95 -10.56
C LEU A 47 -4.31 1.29 -10.44
N ILE A 48 -4.96 0.98 -11.56
CA ILE A 48 -6.24 0.24 -11.60
C ILE A 48 -6.07 -1.15 -10.97
N ARG A 49 -5.06 -1.91 -11.41
CA ARG A 49 -4.81 -3.25 -10.86
C ARG A 49 -4.48 -3.24 -9.37
N LEU A 50 -3.74 -2.22 -8.91
CA LEU A 50 -3.42 -2.06 -7.49
C LEU A 50 -4.66 -1.72 -6.67
N GLU A 51 -5.61 -0.96 -7.24
CA GLU A 51 -6.91 -0.70 -6.62
C GLU A 51 -7.72 -1.99 -6.47
N ASP A 52 -7.85 -2.78 -7.53
CA ASP A 52 -8.54 -4.08 -7.48
C ASP A 52 -7.93 -5.00 -6.42
N THR A 53 -6.59 -5.04 -6.35
CA THR A 53 -5.86 -5.84 -5.36
C THR A 53 -6.22 -5.42 -3.93
N ILE A 54 -6.35 -4.11 -3.67
CA ILE A 54 -6.76 -3.62 -2.34
C ILE A 54 -8.19 -4.04 -2.04
N VAL A 55 -9.12 -3.85 -2.99
CA VAL A 55 -10.54 -4.23 -2.81
C VAL A 55 -10.66 -5.71 -2.46
N PHE A 56 -10.03 -6.60 -3.24
CA PHE A 56 -10.05 -8.03 -2.95
C PHE A 56 -9.40 -8.36 -1.61
N SER A 57 -8.27 -7.74 -1.27
CA SER A 57 -7.60 -8.00 0.01
C SER A 57 -8.48 -7.60 1.20
N LEU A 58 -9.21 -6.48 1.09
CA LEU A 58 -10.13 -6.03 2.14
C LEU A 58 -11.34 -6.95 2.27
N ILE A 59 -11.89 -7.45 1.15
CA ILE A 59 -12.97 -8.45 1.16
C ILE A 59 -12.51 -9.73 1.85
N GLU A 60 -11.30 -10.20 1.56
CA GLU A 60 -10.74 -11.38 2.22
C GLU A 60 -10.54 -11.15 3.73
N ARG A 61 -10.07 -9.96 4.14
CA ARG A 61 -9.92 -9.64 5.57
C ARG A 61 -11.25 -9.56 6.30
N ALA A 62 -12.30 -9.06 5.65
CA ALA A 62 -13.64 -8.91 6.24
C ALA A 62 -14.31 -10.24 6.61
N LYS A 63 -13.80 -11.38 6.11
CA LYS A 63 -14.27 -12.74 6.48
C LYS A 63 -13.99 -13.10 7.93
N TYR A 64 -13.00 -12.46 8.56
CA TYR A 64 -12.62 -12.69 9.96
C TYR A 64 -13.08 -11.51 10.82
N PRO A 65 -13.49 -11.74 12.08
CA PRO A 65 -13.80 -10.65 12.99
C PRO A 65 -12.53 -9.87 13.35
N ILE A 66 -12.70 -8.82 14.16
CA ILE A 66 -11.59 -7.93 14.50
C ILE A 66 -10.45 -8.68 15.20
N ASN A 67 -10.69 -9.73 16.00
CA ASN A 67 -9.62 -10.50 16.67
C ASN A 67 -8.66 -9.60 17.47
N SER A 68 -9.21 -8.74 18.34
CA SER A 68 -8.46 -7.65 19.01
C SER A 68 -7.22 -8.12 19.78
N ALA A 69 -7.18 -9.37 20.26
CA ALA A 69 -6.02 -9.96 20.92
C ALA A 69 -4.76 -9.94 20.02
N MET A 70 -4.91 -10.02 18.70
CA MET A 70 -3.79 -10.01 17.75
C MET A 70 -2.97 -8.72 17.75
N TYR A 71 -3.62 -7.59 18.04
CA TYR A 71 -3.00 -6.26 18.01
C TYR A 71 -2.52 -5.80 19.39
N ASN A 72 -2.95 -6.50 20.44
CA ASN A 72 -2.57 -6.21 21.82
C ASN A 72 -1.18 -6.78 22.14
N GLU A 73 -0.26 -5.92 22.59
CA GLU A 73 1.11 -6.32 22.94
C GLU A 73 1.18 -7.19 24.21
N SER A 74 0.17 -7.11 25.08
CA SER A 74 0.10 -7.86 26.34
C SER A 74 -0.67 -9.17 26.23
N ALA A 75 -1.21 -9.51 25.06
CA ALA A 75 -2.04 -10.71 24.89
C ALA A 75 -1.25 -12.03 25.00
N GLY A 76 0.08 -11.99 24.89
CA GLY A 76 0.93 -13.17 25.09
C GLY A 76 0.71 -14.29 24.06
N LEU A 77 0.17 -13.98 22.88
CA LEU A 77 -0.16 -14.96 21.84
C LEU A 77 1.06 -15.66 21.22
N VAL A 78 2.26 -15.10 21.41
CA VAL A 78 3.52 -15.68 20.92
C VAL A 78 4.42 -15.98 22.11
N ALA A 79 4.65 -17.27 22.36
CA ALA A 79 5.54 -17.70 23.44
C ALA A 79 6.96 -17.16 23.25
N GLY A 80 7.52 -16.54 24.29
CA GLY A 80 8.89 -16.02 24.27
C GLY A 80 9.11 -14.77 23.42
N HIS A 81 8.05 -14.10 22.95
CA HIS A 81 8.15 -12.86 22.19
C HIS A 81 7.43 -11.71 22.90
N HIS A 82 8.11 -10.55 22.99
CA HIS A 82 7.49 -9.32 23.44
C HIS A 82 6.93 -8.55 22.25
N GLY A 83 5.61 -8.36 22.22
CA GLY A 83 4.92 -7.60 21.18
C GLY A 83 3.63 -8.26 20.72
N SER A 84 2.86 -7.52 19.92
CA SER A 84 1.60 -8.03 19.36
C SER A 84 1.84 -9.10 18.30
N PHE A 85 0.90 -10.04 18.17
CA PHE A 85 0.97 -11.14 17.20
C PHE A 85 1.14 -10.63 15.78
N ILE A 86 0.42 -9.56 15.39
CA ILE A 86 0.55 -8.99 14.05
C ILE A 86 1.96 -8.45 13.78
N LYS A 87 2.60 -7.77 14.73
CA LYS A 87 3.95 -7.23 14.55
C LYS A 87 4.96 -8.37 14.41
N PHE A 88 4.81 -9.43 15.20
CA PHE A 88 5.61 -10.65 15.07
C PHE A 88 5.45 -11.26 13.68
N PHE A 89 4.20 -11.50 13.25
CA PHE A 89 3.89 -12.13 11.97
C PHE A 89 4.46 -11.34 10.79
N VAL A 90 4.23 -10.02 10.74
CA VAL A 90 4.73 -9.18 9.66
C VAL A 90 6.25 -9.17 9.63
N LYS A 91 6.94 -8.95 10.76
CA LYS A 91 8.42 -8.96 10.80
C LYS A 91 9.02 -10.27 10.26
N ARG A 92 8.45 -11.41 10.66
CA ARG A 92 8.93 -12.74 10.21
C ARG A 92 8.71 -12.94 8.72
N THR A 93 7.54 -12.58 8.22
CA THR A 93 7.22 -12.70 6.79
C THR A 93 8.03 -11.73 5.94
N GLU A 94 8.25 -10.49 6.40
CA GLU A 94 9.12 -9.53 5.71
C GLU A 94 10.58 -10.01 5.69
N ALA A 95 11.10 -10.58 6.77
CA ALA A 95 12.44 -11.16 6.77
C ALA A 95 12.58 -12.27 5.71
N LEU A 96 11.57 -13.14 5.58
CA LEU A 96 11.52 -14.18 4.54
C LEU A 96 11.47 -13.57 3.12
N HIS A 97 10.59 -12.59 2.91
CA HIS A 97 10.50 -11.87 1.63
C HIS A 97 11.80 -11.14 1.27
N ALA A 98 12.53 -10.60 2.26
CA ALA A 98 13.81 -9.95 2.06
C ALA A 98 14.87 -10.94 1.57
N GLN A 99 14.92 -12.15 2.14
CA GLN A 99 15.81 -13.22 1.66
C GLN A 99 15.52 -13.60 0.21
N ALA A 100 14.25 -13.56 -0.19
CA ALA A 100 13.81 -13.78 -1.57
C ALA A 100 14.02 -12.57 -2.50
N GLY A 101 14.61 -11.46 -2.01
CA GLY A 101 14.93 -10.28 -2.82
C GLY A 101 13.77 -9.30 -3.06
N ARG A 102 12.62 -9.46 -2.39
CA ARG A 102 11.42 -8.64 -2.61
C ARG A 102 11.69 -7.14 -2.49
N TYR A 103 12.40 -6.73 -1.43
CA TYR A 103 12.69 -5.32 -1.16
C TYR A 103 13.86 -4.74 -1.97
N GLY A 104 14.38 -5.49 -2.95
CA GLY A 104 15.21 -4.93 -4.01
C GLY A 104 14.40 -4.21 -5.09
N SER A 105 13.09 -4.43 -5.16
CA SER A 105 12.19 -3.73 -6.09
C SER A 105 11.89 -2.31 -5.63
N GLU A 106 11.88 -1.35 -6.57
CA GLU A 106 11.54 0.06 -6.28
C GLU A 106 10.04 0.26 -5.92
N GLU A 107 9.20 -0.72 -6.23
CA GLU A 107 7.76 -0.72 -5.88
C GLU A 107 7.49 -1.20 -4.45
N GLU A 108 8.44 -1.93 -3.84
CA GLU A 108 8.24 -2.59 -2.55
C GLU A 108 8.83 -1.78 -1.40
N ASN A 109 8.04 -1.58 -0.34
CA ASN A 109 8.44 -0.83 0.85
C ASN A 109 8.16 -1.68 2.08
N ALA A 110 9.17 -2.00 2.88
CA ALA A 110 9.01 -2.79 4.11
C ALA A 110 8.41 -1.97 5.26
N PHE A 111 7.57 -2.58 6.08
CA PHE A 111 7.03 -2.00 7.31
C PHE A 111 8.06 -1.99 8.44
N PHE A 112 8.95 -2.98 8.48
CA PHE A 112 10.01 -3.10 9.48
C PHE A 112 11.40 -3.20 8.83
N PRO A 113 11.90 -2.10 8.22
CA PRO A 113 13.19 -2.11 7.50
C PRO A 113 14.38 -2.48 8.41
N GLY A 114 14.33 -2.15 9.70
CA GLY A 114 15.38 -2.52 10.66
C GLY A 114 15.41 -4.00 11.05
N SER A 115 14.49 -4.83 10.54
CA SER A 115 14.38 -6.27 10.82
C SER A 115 14.57 -7.15 9.58
N LEU A 116 14.99 -6.56 8.45
CA LEU A 116 15.16 -7.28 7.19
C LEU A 116 16.43 -8.14 7.22
N SER A 117 16.34 -9.32 6.63
CA SER A 117 17.48 -10.21 6.39
C SER A 117 18.19 -9.87 5.07
N CYS A 118 19.45 -10.27 4.95
CA CYS A 118 20.19 -10.15 3.69
C CYS A 118 19.52 -11.00 2.59
N SER A 119 19.49 -10.49 1.36
CA SER A 119 19.00 -11.26 0.20
C SER A 119 19.91 -12.45 -0.06
N LEU A 120 19.31 -13.63 -0.24
CA LEU A 120 20.00 -14.87 -0.59
C LEU A 120 19.95 -15.15 -2.10
N VAL A 121 19.13 -14.39 -2.83
CA VAL A 121 18.96 -14.51 -4.28
C VAL A 121 19.81 -13.44 -4.97
N SER A 122 20.40 -13.82 -6.12
CA SER A 122 21.14 -12.89 -6.98
C SER A 122 20.24 -11.76 -7.46
N SER A 123 20.66 -10.51 -7.22
CA SER A 123 19.92 -9.34 -7.69
C SER A 123 20.05 -9.16 -9.21
N ARG A 124 18.94 -8.90 -9.89
CA ARG A 124 18.97 -8.45 -11.29
C ARG A 124 19.44 -6.99 -11.33
N PRO A 125 20.27 -6.55 -12.29
CA PRO A 125 20.66 -5.15 -12.39
C PRO A 125 19.42 -4.26 -12.44
N SER A 126 19.32 -3.34 -11.48
CA SER A 126 18.22 -2.39 -11.38
C SER A 126 18.30 -1.40 -12.53
N THR A 127 17.26 -1.33 -13.36
CA THR A 127 17.02 -0.14 -14.17
C THR A 127 16.44 0.88 -13.19
N ASN A 128 17.29 1.74 -12.59
CA ASN A 128 16.78 2.75 -11.66
C ASN A 128 15.90 3.69 -12.47
N VAL A 129 14.60 3.57 -12.27
CA VAL A 129 13.60 4.38 -12.97
C VAL A 129 13.31 5.63 -12.17
N LEU A 130 13.34 5.54 -10.84
CA LEU A 130 13.07 6.63 -9.93
C LEU A 130 14.34 7.41 -9.55
N HIS A 131 14.17 8.70 -9.26
CA HIS A 131 15.22 9.51 -8.65
C HIS A 131 15.71 8.89 -7.31
N PRO A 132 17.02 8.90 -6.97
CA PRO A 132 17.57 8.24 -5.78
C PRO A 132 16.89 8.58 -4.44
N VAL A 133 16.33 9.79 -4.33
CA VAL A 133 15.55 10.24 -3.15
C VAL A 133 14.33 9.36 -2.90
N ALA A 134 13.77 8.70 -3.93
CA ALA A 134 12.65 7.78 -3.77
C ALA A 134 12.94 6.62 -2.80
N LYS A 135 14.23 6.24 -2.62
CA LYS A 135 14.65 5.15 -1.72
C LYS A 135 14.48 5.49 -0.24
N ILE A 136 14.49 6.77 0.13
CA ILE A 136 14.35 7.21 1.52
C ILE A 136 12.89 7.53 1.91
N VAL A 137 11.99 7.64 0.93
CA VAL A 137 10.57 7.94 1.18
C VAL A 137 9.83 6.64 1.52
N ASN A 138 9.41 6.49 2.78
CA ASN A 138 8.61 5.36 3.24
C ASN A 138 7.55 5.83 4.25
N LEU A 139 6.28 5.74 3.86
CA LEU A 139 5.09 6.16 4.60
C LEU A 139 4.44 4.99 5.37
N ASN A 140 5.08 3.83 5.44
CA ASN A 140 4.47 2.63 6.02
C ASN A 140 4.06 2.79 7.50
N LYS A 141 4.69 3.70 8.24
CA LYS A 141 4.27 4.02 9.61
C LYS A 141 2.86 4.60 9.64
N ASP A 142 2.57 5.56 8.76
CA ASP A 142 1.27 6.22 8.68
C ASP A 142 0.22 5.28 8.05
N ILE A 143 0.62 4.47 7.07
CA ILE A 143 -0.23 3.45 6.46
C ILE A 143 -0.63 2.40 7.49
N TRP A 144 0.31 1.95 8.32
CA TRP A 144 0.04 1.00 9.39
C TRP A 144 -0.98 1.57 10.39
N ASP A 145 -0.76 2.81 10.84
CA ASP A 145 -1.65 3.48 11.78
C ASP A 145 -3.07 3.65 11.20
N MET A 146 -3.17 4.17 9.97
CA MET A 146 -4.44 4.29 9.25
C MET A 146 -5.15 2.94 9.11
N TYR A 147 -4.43 1.91 8.69
CA TYR A 147 -5.00 0.58 8.49
C TYR A 147 -5.55 -0.01 9.79
N ILE A 148 -4.70 -0.10 10.82
CA ILE A 148 -5.05 -0.78 12.08
C ILE A 148 -6.07 0.01 12.89
N ASN A 149 -5.88 1.34 13.01
CA ASN A 149 -6.66 2.15 13.94
C ASN A 149 -7.92 2.78 13.32
N GLN A 150 -7.99 2.87 11.99
CA GLN A 150 -9.11 3.52 11.31
C GLN A 150 -9.84 2.59 10.36
N LEU A 151 -9.15 1.91 9.44
CA LEU A 151 -9.80 1.12 8.40
C LEU A 151 -10.31 -0.24 8.91
N LEU A 152 -9.46 -0.97 9.64
CA LEU A 152 -9.76 -2.33 10.11
C LEU A 152 -11.06 -2.40 10.96
N PRO A 153 -11.32 -1.48 11.91
CA PRO A 153 -12.57 -1.49 12.68
C PRO A 153 -13.82 -1.18 11.84
N LEU A 154 -13.67 -0.58 10.65
CA LEU A 154 -14.79 -0.24 9.77
C LEU A 154 -15.18 -1.41 8.86
N ILE A 155 -14.24 -2.29 8.53
CA ILE A 155 -14.44 -3.40 7.58
C ILE A 155 -14.66 -4.76 8.26
N THR A 156 -14.43 -4.86 9.59
CA THR A 156 -14.54 -6.11 10.34
C THR A 156 -15.70 -6.08 11.33
N ALA A 157 -16.33 -7.24 11.54
CA ALA A 157 -17.29 -7.41 12.62
C ALA A 157 -16.57 -7.48 13.98
N GLY A 158 -17.25 -7.06 15.04
CA GLY A 158 -16.77 -7.28 16.40
C GLY A 158 -16.77 -8.77 16.74
N GLY A 159 -15.75 -9.22 17.48
CA GLY A 159 -15.65 -10.61 17.94
C GLY A 159 -14.24 -11.16 17.89
N ASP A 160 -14.14 -12.41 18.31
CA ASP A 160 -12.91 -13.21 18.27
C ASP A 160 -13.27 -14.64 17.84
N ASP A 161 -12.71 -15.09 16.72
CA ASP A 161 -12.92 -16.43 16.18
C ASP A 161 -11.70 -17.35 16.35
N GLY A 162 -10.61 -16.85 16.95
CA GLY A 162 -9.36 -17.58 17.13
C GLY A 162 -8.55 -17.82 15.85
N ASN A 163 -9.01 -17.40 14.66
CA ASN A 163 -8.32 -17.61 13.38
C ASN A 163 -7.18 -16.59 13.15
N TYR A 164 -6.33 -16.40 14.16
CA TYR A 164 -5.33 -15.32 14.18
C TYR A 164 -4.33 -15.38 13.03
N ALA A 165 -3.87 -16.57 12.66
CA ALA A 165 -2.90 -16.73 11.58
C ALA A 165 -3.48 -16.31 10.21
N LEU A 166 -4.74 -16.67 9.94
CA LEU A 166 -5.43 -16.32 8.70
C LEU A 166 -5.77 -14.82 8.66
N ALA A 167 -6.26 -14.27 9.77
CA ALA A 167 -6.50 -12.84 9.90
C ALA A 167 -5.21 -12.03 9.72
N ALA A 168 -4.08 -12.46 10.30
CA ALA A 168 -2.79 -11.77 10.16
C ALA A 168 -2.23 -11.85 8.73
N ALA A 169 -2.44 -12.97 8.04
CA ALA A 169 -2.08 -13.10 6.63
C ALA A 169 -2.91 -12.15 5.75
N ALA A 170 -4.22 -12.04 6.01
CA ALA A 170 -5.10 -11.09 5.32
C ALA A 170 -4.76 -9.62 5.64
N ASP A 171 -4.40 -9.31 6.89
CA ASP A 171 -3.90 -7.99 7.28
C ASP A 171 -2.63 -7.62 6.50
N LEU A 172 -1.66 -8.55 6.45
CA LEU A 172 -0.43 -8.34 5.72
C LEU A 172 -0.67 -8.12 4.22
N ALA A 173 -1.60 -8.86 3.62
CA ALA A 173 -1.98 -8.67 2.21
C ALA A 173 -2.55 -7.26 1.98
N CYS A 174 -3.45 -6.79 2.86
CA CYS A 174 -3.99 -5.44 2.80
C CYS A 174 -2.89 -4.39 2.95
N LEU A 175 -2.04 -4.53 3.97
CA LEU A 175 -0.95 -3.60 4.25
C LEU A 175 0.03 -3.50 3.07
N GLN A 176 0.43 -4.63 2.47
CA GLN A 176 1.32 -4.63 1.32
C GLN A 176 0.65 -4.03 0.07
N ALA A 177 -0.62 -4.33 -0.19
CA ALA A 177 -1.36 -3.78 -1.32
C ALA A 177 -1.51 -2.25 -1.21
N ILE A 178 -1.92 -1.77 -0.03
CA ILE A 178 -2.06 -0.33 0.26
C ILE A 178 -0.70 0.36 0.20
N SER A 179 0.34 -0.23 0.79
CA SER A 179 1.71 0.29 0.73
C SER A 179 2.15 0.47 -0.72
N ARG A 180 2.01 -0.56 -1.56
CA ARG A 180 2.39 -0.47 -2.96
C ARG A 180 1.61 0.61 -3.70
N ARG A 181 0.28 0.66 -3.55
CA ARG A 181 -0.57 1.66 -4.22
C ARG A 181 -0.26 3.10 -3.84
N ILE A 182 0.00 3.36 -2.57
CA ILE A 182 0.33 4.71 -2.07
C ILE A 182 1.73 5.10 -2.54
N HIS A 183 2.73 4.22 -2.38
CA HIS A 183 4.09 4.51 -2.81
C HIS A 183 4.25 4.53 -4.35
N TYR A 184 3.30 3.95 -5.10
CA TYR A 184 3.27 4.09 -6.55
C TYR A 184 3.13 5.55 -7.01
N GLY A 185 2.72 6.45 -6.11
CA GLY A 185 2.80 7.90 -6.32
C GLY A 185 4.21 8.40 -6.69
N LYS A 186 5.28 7.67 -6.33
CA LYS A 186 6.66 7.95 -6.78
C LYS A 186 6.78 7.86 -8.31
N PHE A 187 6.24 6.81 -8.92
CA PHE A 187 6.23 6.64 -10.37
C PHE A 187 5.33 7.67 -11.05
N VAL A 188 4.17 7.97 -10.46
CA VAL A 188 3.28 9.03 -10.95
C VAL A 188 4.00 10.38 -10.96
N ALA A 189 4.72 10.71 -9.90
CA ALA A 189 5.47 11.95 -9.79
C ALA A 189 6.61 12.02 -10.80
N GLU A 190 7.36 10.92 -11.00
CA GLU A 190 8.42 10.83 -11.99
C GLU A 190 7.88 11.06 -13.41
N VAL A 191 6.81 10.37 -13.80
CA VAL A 191 6.20 10.54 -15.13
C VAL A 191 5.69 11.95 -15.35
N LYS A 192 5.00 12.54 -14.36
CA LYS A 192 4.54 13.93 -14.44
C LYS A 192 5.71 14.92 -14.55
N PHE A 193 6.77 14.70 -13.80
CA PHE A 193 7.97 15.54 -13.88
C PHE A 193 8.63 15.45 -15.26
N LEU A 194 8.69 14.26 -15.86
CA LEU A 194 9.24 14.09 -17.21
C LEU A 194 8.37 14.74 -18.30
N ASP A 195 7.05 14.76 -18.10
CA ASP A 195 6.09 15.37 -19.02
C ASP A 195 6.18 16.91 -19.05
N ASP A 196 6.37 17.57 -17.89
CA ASP A 196 6.53 19.04 -17.79
C ASP A 196 7.64 19.45 -16.81
N SER A 197 8.88 19.05 -17.11
CA SER A 197 10.04 19.32 -16.26
C SER A 197 10.24 20.81 -15.92
N PRO A 198 10.07 21.78 -16.86
CA PRO A 198 10.23 23.20 -16.55
C PRO A 198 9.26 23.71 -15.48
N GLU A 199 7.98 23.37 -15.57
CA GLU A 199 6.98 23.84 -14.61
C GLU A 199 7.19 23.21 -13.24
N TYR A 200 7.35 21.89 -13.17
CA TYR A 200 7.61 21.23 -11.88
C TYR A 200 8.93 21.71 -11.27
N THR A 201 9.98 21.97 -12.06
CA THR A 201 11.23 22.56 -11.56
C THR A 201 11.00 23.94 -10.93
N ARG A 202 10.20 24.78 -11.58
CA ARG A 202 9.83 26.11 -11.07
C ARG A 202 9.10 25.98 -9.72
N LEU A 203 8.11 25.09 -9.64
CA LEU A 203 7.32 24.86 -8.42
C LEU A 203 8.15 24.25 -7.28
N ILE A 204 9.03 23.28 -7.58
CA ILE A 204 9.94 22.66 -6.61
C ILE A 204 10.90 23.70 -6.02
N ARG A 205 11.51 24.55 -6.87
CA ARG A 205 12.39 25.64 -6.41
C ARG A 205 11.66 26.65 -5.54
N ALA A 206 10.40 26.94 -5.87
CA ALA A 206 9.54 27.83 -5.08
C ALA A 206 8.96 27.16 -3.82
N ARG A 207 9.16 25.84 -3.62
CA ARG A 207 8.57 25.04 -2.53
C ARG A 207 7.04 25.15 -2.45
N VAL A 208 6.38 25.27 -3.60
CA VAL A 208 4.92 25.30 -3.68
C VAL A 208 4.39 23.87 -3.68
N CYS A 209 3.50 23.57 -2.72
CA CYS A 209 2.81 22.29 -2.68
C CYS A 209 1.61 22.34 -3.64
N ILE A 210 1.57 21.43 -4.62
CA ILE A 210 0.44 21.30 -5.53
C ILE A 210 -0.62 20.48 -4.78
N THR A 211 -1.62 21.14 -4.21
CA THR A 211 -2.84 20.46 -3.75
C THR A 211 -3.75 20.30 -4.96
N SER A 212 -3.92 19.07 -5.45
CA SER A 212 -4.91 18.73 -6.49
C SER A 212 -6.34 18.84 -5.96
#